data_AF-A0A529HE26-F1
#
_entry.id   AF-A0A529HE26-F1
#
_cell.length_a   1.000
_cell.length_b   1.000
_cell.length_c   1.000
_cell.angle_alpha   90.00
_cell.angle_beta   90.00
_cell.angle_gamma   90.00
#
_symmetry.space_group_name_H-M   'P 1'
#
loop_
_entity.id
_entity.type
_entity.pdbx_description
1 polymer ?
#
loop_
_entity_poly.entity_id
_entity_poly.type
_entity_poly.pdbx_seq_one_letter_code
_entity_poly.pdbx_strand_id
1 'polypeptide(L)'
;DHAVSKGATPYEGTDKALNVPAIFGIGGSLLYFIETYGEKGSAYDAEFEWLGERDPKPEGVGFYYLDHLTHNVYRGNMDKWWDFYRDLFGFKQIHFFDIDGKITGLVSRAITSPCGKIRIPLNESKDETSQIAEYLK
;
A
#
# COMPACT_ATOMS: atom_id res chain seq x y z
N ASP A 1 1.51 14.46 11.78
CA ASP A 1 2.77 14.85 12.48
C ASP A 1 3.84 13.77 12.46
N HIS A 2 3.61 12.57 13.02
CA HIS A 2 4.63 11.51 13.08
C HIS A 2 5.27 11.19 11.72
N ALA A 3 4.46 10.84 10.72
CA ALA A 3 4.96 10.48 9.39
C ALA A 3 5.79 11.61 8.75
N VAL A 4 5.31 12.86 8.87
CA VAL A 4 6.02 14.04 8.34
C VAL A 4 7.35 14.25 9.04
N SER A 5 7.41 14.07 10.37
CA SER A 5 8.66 14.14 11.14
C SER A 5 9.69 13.06 10.75
N LYS A 6 9.23 11.98 10.09
CA LYS A 6 10.05 10.89 9.55
C LYS A 6 10.37 11.05 8.06
N GLY A 7 10.06 12.20 7.47
CA GLY A 7 10.38 12.53 6.08
C GLY A 7 9.28 12.22 5.06
N ALA A 8 8.07 11.85 5.51
CA ALA A 8 6.92 11.77 4.60
C ALA A 8 6.49 13.16 4.11
N THR A 9 6.12 13.26 2.85
CA THR A 9 5.53 14.49 2.29
C THR A 9 4.01 14.44 2.46
N PRO A 10 3.39 15.37 3.21
CA PRO A 10 1.94 15.43 3.32
C PRO A 10 1.29 15.84 1.99
N TYR A 11 0.06 15.38 1.76
CA TYR A 11 -0.74 15.75 0.60
C TYR A 11 -1.77 16.84 0.95
N GLU A 12 -1.47 18.06 0.54
CA GLU A 12 -2.29 19.25 0.83
C GLU A 12 -3.29 19.60 -0.29
N GLY A 13 -3.39 18.75 -1.33
CA GLY A 13 -4.36 18.94 -2.42
C GLY A 13 -5.81 18.88 -1.94
N THR A 14 -6.69 19.60 -2.63
CA THR A 14 -8.14 19.67 -2.33
C THR A 14 -8.97 18.66 -3.13
N ASP A 15 -8.33 17.86 -3.98
CA ASP A 15 -8.90 16.82 -4.84
C ASP A 15 -8.84 15.42 -4.20
N LYS A 16 -8.63 15.36 -2.88
CA LYS A 16 -8.71 14.12 -2.12
C LYS A 16 -10.12 13.53 -2.21
N ALA A 17 -10.21 12.21 -2.32
CA ALA A 17 -11.49 11.50 -2.29
C ALA A 17 -12.17 11.59 -0.92
N LEU A 18 -11.37 11.65 0.16
CA LEU A 18 -11.83 11.75 1.54
C LEU A 18 -11.19 12.97 2.19
N ASN A 19 -11.95 13.74 2.98
CA ASN A 19 -11.43 14.93 3.65
C ASN A 19 -10.70 14.59 4.95
N VAL A 20 -9.62 13.82 4.81
CA VAL A 20 -8.80 13.31 5.91
C VAL A 20 -7.31 13.47 5.57
N PRO A 21 -6.41 13.46 6.56
CA PRO A 21 -4.98 13.55 6.30
C PRO A 21 -4.49 12.42 5.39
N ALA A 22 -3.57 12.75 4.48
CA ALA A 22 -2.89 11.80 3.62
C ALA A 22 -1.44 12.22 3.37
N ILE A 23 -0.60 11.25 3.04
CA ILE A 23 0.78 11.48 2.56
C ILE A 23 0.97 10.84 1.18
N PHE A 24 2.01 11.26 0.47
CA PHE A 24 2.45 10.55 -0.73
C PHE A 24 3.04 9.18 -0.37
N GLY A 25 2.61 8.16 -1.10
CA GLY A 25 3.14 6.81 -1.09
C GLY A 25 3.82 6.44 -2.41
N ILE A 26 3.88 5.14 -2.68
CA ILE A 26 4.54 4.60 -3.88
C ILE A 26 3.88 5.09 -5.17
N GLY A 27 4.70 5.42 -6.16
CA GLY A 27 4.23 5.87 -7.48
C GLY A 27 3.41 7.17 -7.46
N GLY A 28 3.48 7.96 -6.38
CA GLY A 28 2.65 9.16 -6.21
C GLY A 28 1.23 8.87 -5.70
N SER A 29 0.93 7.63 -5.32
CA SER A 29 -0.34 7.28 -4.66
C SER A 29 -0.52 8.04 -3.35
N LEU A 30 -1.77 8.15 -2.89
CA LEU A 30 -2.08 8.75 -1.59
C LEU A 30 -2.33 7.66 -0.54
N LEU A 31 -1.63 7.75 0.58
CA LEU A 31 -1.89 6.94 1.77
C LEU A 31 -2.71 7.77 2.77
N TYR A 32 -3.99 7.42 2.92
CA TYR A 32 -4.94 8.10 3.78
C TYR A 32 -4.88 7.55 5.23
N PHE A 33 -5.02 8.45 6.21
CA PHE A 33 -5.11 8.10 7.62
C PHE A 33 -6.57 8.14 8.07
N ILE A 34 -7.21 6.98 8.12
CA ILE A 34 -8.65 6.85 8.42
C ILE A 34 -8.87 6.49 9.88
N GLU A 35 -9.59 7.35 10.61
CA GLU A 35 -9.95 7.14 12.02
C GLU A 35 -11.43 6.76 12.23
N THR A 36 -12.29 7.05 11.25
CA THR A 36 -13.73 6.77 11.28
C THR A 36 -14.00 5.43 10.60
N TYR A 37 -14.08 4.36 11.39
CA TYR A 37 -14.44 3.02 10.93
C TYR A 37 -15.02 2.18 12.07
N GLY A 38 -15.75 1.10 11.73
CA GLY A 38 -16.32 0.18 12.70
C GLY A 38 -17.43 0.83 13.54
N GLU A 39 -17.31 0.78 14.86
CA GLU A 39 -18.28 1.39 15.78
C GLU A 39 -18.33 2.92 15.66
N LYS A 40 -17.26 3.55 15.17
CA LYS A 40 -17.20 5.00 14.93
C LYS A 40 -17.96 5.43 13.67
N GLY A 41 -18.46 4.50 12.87
CA GLY A 41 -19.17 4.75 11.61
C GLY A 41 -18.38 4.31 10.38
N SER A 42 -18.71 4.88 9.23
CA SER A 42 -18.13 4.58 7.93
C SER A 42 -17.19 5.69 7.49
N ALA A 43 -16.09 5.33 6.84
CA ALA A 43 -15.13 6.29 6.27
C ALA A 43 -15.70 7.05 5.06
N TYR A 44 -16.85 6.64 4.52
CA TYR A 44 -17.40 7.14 3.27
C TYR A 44 -18.65 8.00 3.46
N ASP A 45 -19.29 7.93 4.63
CA ASP A 45 -20.63 8.50 4.84
C ASP A 45 -20.65 10.04 4.76
N ALA A 46 -19.51 10.71 4.99
CA ALA A 46 -19.45 12.17 4.97
C ALA A 46 -19.19 12.74 3.56
N GLU A 47 -18.54 11.97 2.69
CA GLU A 47 -18.11 12.42 1.36
C GLU A 47 -18.88 11.79 0.20
N PHE A 48 -19.61 10.70 0.42
CA PHE A 48 -20.31 9.97 -0.63
C PHE A 48 -21.79 9.78 -0.34
N GLU A 49 -22.58 9.86 -1.42
CA GLU A 49 -24.00 9.52 -1.42
C GLU A 49 -24.22 8.13 -2.00
N TRP A 50 -25.12 7.36 -1.36
CA TRP A 50 -25.53 6.06 -1.89
C TRP A 50 -26.36 6.25 -3.14
N LEU A 51 -26.06 5.50 -4.20
CA LEU A 51 -26.84 5.53 -5.45
C LEU A 51 -28.19 4.81 -5.33
N GLY A 52 -28.44 4.10 -4.22
CA GLY A 52 -29.65 3.34 -3.95
C GLY A 52 -29.85 3.13 -2.46
N GLU A 53 -30.60 2.08 -2.09
CA GLU A 53 -30.76 1.72 -0.68
C GLU A 53 -29.39 1.43 -0.05
N ARG A 54 -29.21 1.93 1.18
CA ARG A 54 -27.94 1.79 1.89
C ARG A 54 -27.70 0.34 2.26
N ASP A 55 -26.68 -0.26 1.65
CA ASP A 55 -26.21 -1.60 1.96
C ASP A 55 -24.67 -1.63 2.08
N PRO A 56 -24.11 -1.48 3.30
CA PRO A 56 -22.67 -1.47 3.52
C PRO A 56 -22.03 -2.86 3.45
N LYS A 57 -22.83 -3.94 3.39
CA LYS A 57 -22.35 -5.33 3.35
C LYS A 57 -23.22 -6.13 2.38
N PRO A 58 -23.21 -5.77 1.09
CA PRO A 58 -24.02 -6.47 0.11
C PRO A 58 -23.56 -7.91 -0.03
N GLU A 59 -24.46 -8.76 -0.53
CA GLU A 59 -24.12 -10.12 -0.87
C GLU A 59 -23.02 -10.13 -1.93
N GLY A 60 -21.86 -10.68 -1.56
CA GLY A 60 -20.69 -10.77 -2.42
C GLY A 60 -20.53 -12.16 -3.03
N VAL A 61 -19.50 -12.30 -3.87
CA VAL A 61 -19.14 -13.58 -4.52
C VAL A 61 -18.04 -14.34 -3.75
N GLY A 62 -18.00 -14.20 -2.42
CA GLY A 62 -17.02 -14.86 -1.55
C GLY A 62 -15.73 -14.08 -1.29
N PHE A 63 -15.69 -12.79 -1.58
CA PHE A 63 -14.62 -11.89 -1.11
C PHE A 63 -14.93 -11.36 0.29
N TYR A 64 -13.91 -11.33 1.16
CA TYR A 64 -14.07 -10.94 2.56
C TYR A 64 -13.26 -9.70 2.93
N TYR A 65 -11.99 -9.65 2.54
CA TYR A 65 -11.09 -8.53 2.80
C TYR A 65 -9.89 -8.57 1.85
N LEU A 66 -9.13 -7.48 1.81
CA LEU A 66 -7.86 -7.40 1.09
C LEU A 66 -6.76 -8.06 1.94
N ASP A 67 -6.26 -9.21 1.50
CA ASP A 67 -5.23 -9.96 2.24
C ASP A 67 -3.84 -9.30 2.17
N HIS A 68 -3.45 -8.88 0.97
CA HIS A 68 -2.20 -8.18 0.69
C HIS A 68 -2.29 -7.40 -0.63
N LEU A 69 -1.31 -6.54 -0.86
CA LEU A 69 -1.06 -5.87 -2.13
C LEU A 69 0.43 -5.86 -2.41
N THR A 70 0.85 -5.91 -3.68
CA THR A 70 2.26 -5.95 -4.05
C THR A 70 2.73 -4.59 -4.56
N HIS A 71 4.01 -4.29 -4.32
CA HIS A 71 4.68 -3.13 -4.89
C HIS A 71 5.83 -3.59 -5.77
N ASN A 72 5.70 -3.35 -7.07
CA ASN A 72 6.80 -3.47 -7.99
C ASN A 72 7.61 -2.17 -7.94
N VAL A 73 8.89 -2.27 -7.64
CA VAL A 73 9.78 -1.11 -7.49
C VAL A 73 10.88 -1.14 -8.53
N TYR A 74 11.31 0.06 -8.97
CA TYR A 74 12.50 0.18 -9.81
C TYR A 74 13.72 -0.42 -9.10
N ARG A 75 14.64 -0.96 -9.90
CA ARG A 75 15.89 -1.52 -9.40
C ARG A 75 16.69 -0.50 -8.56
N GLY A 76 17.18 -0.93 -7.41
CA GLY A 76 17.80 -0.12 -6.38
C GLY A 76 16.83 0.55 -5.39
N ASN A 77 15.50 0.43 -5.57
CA ASN A 77 14.52 1.10 -4.70
C ASN A 77 13.86 0.17 -3.67
N MET A 78 14.20 -1.12 -3.62
CA MET A 78 13.64 -2.01 -2.59
C MET A 78 13.92 -1.49 -1.17
N ASP A 79 15.17 -1.13 -0.86
CA ASP A 79 15.53 -0.62 0.47
C ASP A 79 14.89 0.74 0.76
N LYS A 80 14.76 1.61 -0.24
CA LYS A 80 14.05 2.89 -0.10
C LYS A 80 12.61 2.68 0.37
N TRP A 81 11.88 1.78 -0.27
CA TRP A 81 10.48 1.52 0.09
C TRP A 81 10.34 0.70 1.37
N TRP A 82 11.31 -0.18 1.65
CA TRP A 82 11.38 -0.85 2.95
C TRP A 82 11.54 0.15 4.08
N ASP A 83 12.52 1.05 3.99
CA ASP A 83 12.81 2.06 5.01
C ASP A 83 11.59 2.97 5.21
N PHE A 84 10.90 3.36 4.13
CA PHE A 84 9.64 4.09 4.21
C PHE A 84 8.61 3.39 5.11
N TYR A 85 8.30 2.11 4.86
CA TYR A 85 7.31 1.40 5.68
C TYR A 85 7.80 1.06 7.09
N ARG A 86 9.10 0.74 7.24
CA ARG A 86 9.72 0.45 8.53
C ARG A 86 9.69 1.67 9.45
N ASP A 87 10.12 2.83 8.95
CA ASP A 87 10.39 3.99 9.79
C ASP A 87 9.14 4.83 10.07
N LEU A 88 8.16 4.86 9.14
CA LEU A 88 6.91 5.60 9.32
C LEU A 88 5.85 4.79 10.06
N PHE A 89 5.82 3.47 9.86
CA PHE A 89 4.71 2.62 10.30
C PHE A 89 5.15 1.42 11.14
N GLY A 90 6.45 1.23 11.35
CA GLY A 90 6.98 0.14 12.16
C GLY A 90 6.87 -1.24 11.50
N PHE A 91 6.77 -1.31 10.16
CA PHE A 91 6.68 -2.60 9.47
C PHE A 91 7.91 -3.47 9.75
N LYS A 92 7.70 -4.79 9.69
CA LYS A 92 8.73 -5.81 9.88
C LYS A 92 8.87 -6.67 8.63
N GLN A 93 10.10 -7.00 8.26
CA GLN A 93 10.35 -8.05 7.28
C GLN A 93 10.06 -9.40 7.92
N ILE A 94 9.22 -10.21 7.25
CA ILE A 94 8.89 -11.57 7.68
C ILE A 94 9.54 -12.63 6.82
N HIS A 95 9.86 -12.29 5.57
CA HIS A 95 10.56 -13.18 4.66
C HIS A 95 11.29 -12.41 3.58
N PHE A 96 12.34 -13.01 3.05
CA PHE A 96 13.08 -12.50 1.91
C PHE A 96 13.28 -13.64 0.92
N PHE A 97 12.93 -13.40 -0.33
CA PHE A 97 13.02 -14.37 -1.41
C PHE A 97 14.03 -13.86 -2.43
N ASP A 98 14.94 -14.75 -2.80
CA ASP A 98 15.86 -14.54 -3.90
C ASP A 98 15.57 -15.61 -4.96
N ILE A 99 14.90 -15.21 -6.04
CA ILE A 99 14.31 -16.14 -7.01
C ILE A 99 15.04 -16.00 -8.34
N ASP A 100 15.72 -17.06 -8.76
CA ASP A 100 16.31 -17.18 -10.08
C ASP A 100 15.40 -18.03 -10.97
N GLY A 101 14.69 -17.38 -11.89
CA GLY A 101 13.95 -18.07 -12.94
C GLY A 101 14.86 -18.50 -14.09
N LYS A 102 14.33 -19.34 -15.00
CA LYS A 102 15.09 -19.85 -16.15
C LYS A 102 15.52 -18.78 -17.17
N ILE A 103 14.86 -17.62 -17.16
CA ILE A 103 15.05 -16.53 -18.14
C ILE A 103 15.22 -15.17 -17.42
N THR A 104 14.50 -14.95 -16.32
CA THR A 104 14.61 -13.74 -15.48
C THR A 104 14.53 -14.10 -14.01
N GLY A 105 15.15 -13.30 -13.15
CA GLY A 105 15.12 -13.40 -11.69
C GLY A 105 14.52 -12.16 -11.03
N LEU A 106 14.10 -12.32 -9.78
CA LEU A 106 13.59 -11.24 -8.96
C LEU A 106 14.02 -11.42 -7.51
N VAL A 107 14.10 -10.29 -6.81
CA VAL A 107 14.22 -10.24 -5.36
C VAL A 107 12.87 -9.79 -4.81
N SER A 108 12.38 -10.46 -3.76
CA SER A 108 11.14 -10.07 -3.08
C SER A 108 11.33 -9.98 -1.58
N ARG A 109 10.88 -8.87 -0.98
CA ARG A 109 10.86 -8.66 0.47
C ARG A 109 9.43 -8.61 0.96
N ALA A 110 9.01 -9.61 1.71
CA ALA A 110 7.69 -9.63 2.32
C ALA A 110 7.72 -8.88 3.65
N ILE A 111 6.93 -7.80 3.75
CA ILE A 111 6.82 -6.96 4.95
C ILE A 111 5.40 -6.97 5.50
N THR A 112 5.27 -6.87 6.83
CA THR A 112 3.98 -6.86 7.53
C THR A 112 3.89 -5.70 8.51
N SER A 113 2.71 -5.14 8.68
CA SER A 113 2.45 -4.11 9.68
C SER A 113 2.49 -4.68 11.10
N PRO A 114 2.74 -3.84 12.14
CA PRO A 114 2.71 -4.27 13.54
C PRO A 114 1.41 -4.95 13.96
N CYS A 115 0.26 -4.52 13.39
CA CYS A 115 -1.04 -5.10 13.68
C CYS A 115 -1.33 -6.39 12.88
N GLY A 116 -0.42 -6.81 12.00
CA GLY A 116 -0.54 -8.04 11.20
C GLY A 116 -1.63 -8.01 10.13
N LYS A 117 -2.26 -6.86 9.88
CA LYS A 117 -3.37 -6.72 8.92
C LYS A 117 -2.93 -6.27 7.54
N ILE A 118 -1.79 -5.59 7.40
CA ILE A 118 -1.30 -5.08 6.12
C ILE A 118 -0.04 -5.86 5.78
N ARG A 119 -0.05 -6.47 4.60
CA ARG A 119 1.08 -7.24 4.05
C ARG A 119 1.41 -6.69 2.69
N ILE A 120 2.69 -6.43 2.46
CA ILE A 120 3.18 -5.84 1.23
C ILE A 120 4.44 -6.59 0.78
N PRO A 121 4.38 -7.42 -0.27
CA PRO A 121 5.57 -7.86 -0.96
C PRO A 121 6.16 -6.72 -1.78
N LEU A 122 7.41 -6.34 -1.51
CA LEU A 122 8.21 -5.43 -2.34
C LEU A 122 9.00 -6.26 -3.34
N ASN A 123 8.76 -6.08 -4.64
CA ASN A 123 9.40 -6.85 -5.69
C ASN A 123 10.30 -5.97 -6.55
N GLU A 124 11.51 -6.45 -6.78
CA GLU A 124 12.51 -5.76 -7.58
C GLU A 124 13.08 -6.72 -8.63
N SER A 125 13.20 -6.23 -9.86
CA SER A 125 13.80 -7.01 -10.95
C SER A 125 15.31 -7.16 -10.77
N LYS A 126 15.85 -8.35 -11.06
CA LYS A 126 17.29 -8.52 -11.28
C LYS A 126 17.75 -8.13 -12.69
N ASP A 127 16.85 -8.25 -13.67
CA ASP A 127 17.16 -8.11 -15.10
C ASP A 127 16.56 -6.85 -15.72
N GLU A 128 17.17 -6.34 -16.79
CA GLU A 128 16.67 -5.18 -17.54
C GLU A 128 15.40 -5.50 -18.37
N THR A 129 15.12 -6.78 -18.61
CA THR A 129 14.02 -7.29 -19.45
C THR A 129 13.03 -8.19 -18.69
N SER A 130 12.85 -8.00 -17.39
CA SER A 130 11.88 -8.79 -16.61
C SER A 130 10.45 -8.27 -16.68
N GLN A 131 9.49 -9.11 -16.26
CA GLN A 131 8.08 -8.73 -16.11
C GLN A 131 7.87 -7.50 -15.21
N ILE A 132 8.73 -7.28 -14.21
CA ILE A 132 8.68 -6.07 -13.37
C ILE A 132 9.18 -4.85 -14.13
N ALA A 133 10.26 -4.99 -14.92
CA ALA A 133 10.77 -3.91 -15.75
C ALA A 133 9.77 -3.53 -16.86
N GLU A 134 9.03 -4.50 -17.40
CA GLU A 134 7.94 -4.28 -18.33
C GLU A 134 6.75 -3.54 -17.68
N TYR A 135 6.34 -3.92 -16.46
CA TYR A 135 5.28 -3.21 -15.73
C TYR A 135 5.61 -1.73 -15.43
N LEU A 136 6.89 -1.40 -15.28
CA LEU A 136 7.37 -0.08 -14.88
C LEU A 136 7.74 0.84 -16.06
N LYS A 137 7.67 0.35 -17.30
CA LYS A 137 7.74 1.15 -18.52
C LYS A 137 6.40 1.82 -18.82
#